data_AF-A0A843JHX7-F1
#
_entry.id   AF-A0A843JHX7-F1
#
_cell.length_a   1.000
_cell.length_b   1.000
_cell.length_c   1.000
_cell.angle_alpha   90.00
_cell.angle_beta   90.00
_cell.angle_gamma   90.00
#
_symmetry.space_group_name_H-M   'P 1'
#
loop_
_entity.id
_entity.type
_entity.pdbx_description
1 polymer ?
#
loop_
_entity_poly.entity_id
_entity_poly.type
_entity_poly.pdbx_seq_one_letter_code
_entity_poly.pdbx_strand_id
1 'polypeptide(L)'
;MVKKKVLIKDCEILPVLTVKLEDDCVTVAKKLHDFQERRIFVVNDKKMPVGIISIVDINDRLVARGKNPNKTKAKDIMTYPVNIVVDLNDSADEVLKKMVRKDNYYIPVTDKGVIKGLITYAGIMKKLSPK
;
A
#
# COMPACT_ATOMS: atom_id res chain seq x y z
N MET A 1 -0.97 -29.97 -20.67
CA MET A 1 -1.04 -29.70 -19.21
C MET A 1 -1.42 -28.24 -19.01
N VAL A 2 -2.56 -27.94 -18.38
CA VAL A 2 -2.94 -26.56 -18.04
C VAL A 2 -2.08 -26.11 -16.86
N LYS A 3 -1.27 -25.07 -17.02
CA LYS A 3 -0.49 -24.49 -15.91
C LYS A 3 -1.47 -24.06 -14.81
N LYS A 4 -1.29 -24.56 -13.58
CA LYS A 4 -2.09 -24.17 -12.42
C LYS A 4 -2.01 -22.64 -12.26
N LYS A 5 -3.16 -21.97 -12.24
CA LYS A 5 -3.26 -20.53 -12.00
C LYS A 5 -2.71 -20.21 -10.61
N VAL A 6 -1.74 -19.32 -10.53
CA VAL A 6 -1.16 -18.82 -9.26
C VAL A 6 -1.96 -17.60 -8.82
N LEU A 7 -2.41 -17.61 -7.57
CA LEU A 7 -3.16 -16.51 -6.97
C LEU A 7 -2.25 -15.68 -6.04
N ILE A 8 -2.67 -14.47 -5.70
CA ILE A 8 -1.91 -13.59 -4.79
C ILE A 8 -1.67 -14.23 -3.42
N LYS A 9 -2.64 -14.99 -2.89
CA LYS A 9 -2.47 -15.76 -1.64
C LYS A 9 -1.38 -16.84 -1.70
N ASP A 10 -0.96 -17.25 -2.90
CA ASP A 10 0.13 -18.22 -3.08
C ASP A 10 1.51 -17.54 -3.09
N CYS A 11 1.57 -16.21 -3.16
CA CYS A 11 2.78 -15.41 -3.17
C CYS A 11 3.21 -14.99 -1.75
N GLU A 12 4.44 -14.48 -1.63
CA GLU A 12 4.95 -13.92 -0.39
C GLU A 12 4.30 -12.55 -0.12
N ILE A 13 3.39 -12.51 0.86
CA ILE A 13 2.71 -11.28 1.29
C ILE A 13 3.48 -10.68 2.46
N LEU A 14 3.94 -9.45 2.28
CA LEU A 14 4.70 -8.73 3.29
C LEU A 14 3.76 -8.02 4.28
N PRO A 15 4.21 -7.78 5.52
CA PRO A 15 3.52 -6.89 6.45
C PRO A 15 3.27 -5.52 5.82
N VAL A 16 2.19 -4.86 6.25
CA VAL A 16 1.81 -3.55 5.73
C VAL A 16 1.57 -2.57 6.87
N LEU A 17 2.17 -1.40 6.73
CA LEU A 17 2.00 -0.30 7.67
C LEU A 17 0.75 0.50 7.31
N THR A 18 -0.07 0.82 8.31
CA THR A 18 -1.32 1.57 8.14
C THR A 18 -1.54 2.65 9.20
N VAL A 19 -2.27 3.69 8.80
CA VAL A 19 -2.83 4.75 9.66
C VAL A 19 -4.30 4.97 9.31
N LYS A 20 -5.06 5.58 10.22
CA LYS A 20 -6.44 6.00 9.97
C LYS A 20 -6.48 7.38 9.33
N LEU A 21 -7.62 7.70 8.70
CA LEU A 21 -7.90 9.01 8.11
C LEU A 21 -7.64 10.19 9.08
N GLU A 22 -8.00 10.01 10.35
CA GLU A 22 -7.95 11.05 11.39
C GLU A 22 -6.68 11.02 12.25
N ASP A 23 -5.73 10.11 11.97
CA ASP A 23 -4.41 10.13 12.62
C ASP A 23 -3.70 11.43 12.23
N ASP A 24 -3.04 12.08 13.18
CA ASP A 24 -2.24 13.27 12.92
C ASP A 24 -0.93 12.94 12.19
N CYS A 25 -0.32 13.94 11.57
CA CYS A 25 0.90 13.75 10.79
C CYS A 25 2.13 13.41 11.64
N VAL A 26 2.14 13.69 12.96
CA VAL A 26 3.22 13.21 13.85
C VAL A 26 3.14 11.70 13.97
N THR A 27 1.94 11.15 14.15
CA THR A 27 1.70 9.70 14.18
C THR A 27 2.12 9.03 12.86
N VAL A 28 1.79 9.65 11.72
CA VAL A 28 2.22 9.15 10.40
C VAL A 28 3.74 9.13 10.28
N ALA A 29 4.40 10.25 10.59
CA ALA A 29 5.86 10.39 10.48
C ALA A 29 6.60 9.42 11.42
N LYS A 30 6.11 9.29 12.67
CA LYS A 30 6.67 8.37 13.66
C LYS A 30 6.57 6.92 13.21
N LYS A 31 5.42 6.49 12.67
CA LYS A 31 5.29 5.12 12.12
C LYS A 31 6.24 4.87 10.95
N LEU A 32 6.38 5.82 10.02
CA LEU A 32 7.34 5.66 8.92
C LEU A 32 8.78 5.54 9.44
N HIS A 33 9.14 6.34 10.46
CA HIS A 33 10.45 6.29 11.10
C HIS A 33 10.69 4.98 11.86
N ASP A 34 9.82 4.63 12.81
CA ASP A 34 10.02 3.49 13.72
C ASP A 34 10.14 2.17 12.97
N PHE A 35 9.43 2.03 11.85
CA PHE A 35 9.46 0.83 11.00
C PHE A 35 10.37 0.94 9.77
N GLN A 36 11.09 2.06 9.61
CA GLN A 36 11.98 2.33 8.48
C GLN A 36 11.31 2.17 7.10
N GLU A 37 10.03 2.54 7.02
CA GLU A 37 9.22 2.45 5.80
C GLU A 37 9.11 3.81 5.11
N ARG A 38 9.06 3.78 3.78
CA ARG A 38 8.96 5.02 2.97
C ARG A 38 7.53 5.39 2.60
N ARG A 39 6.59 4.46 2.80
CA ARG A 39 5.18 4.57 2.40
C ARG A 39 4.28 3.90 3.42
N ILE A 40 3.09 4.46 3.62
CA ILE A 40 2.10 3.97 4.56
C ILE A 40 0.69 4.12 3.95
N PHE A 41 -0.14 3.10 4.10
CA PHE A 41 -1.52 3.17 3.62
C PHE A 41 -2.43 3.85 4.64
N VAL A 42 -3.33 4.68 4.15
CA VAL A 42 -4.42 5.25 4.94
C VAL A 42 -5.63 4.35 4.77
N VAL A 43 -6.23 3.93 5.90
CA VAL A 43 -7.42 3.08 5.93
C VAL A 43 -8.61 3.81 6.55
N ASN A 44 -9.81 3.42 6.12
CA ASN A 44 -11.06 3.82 6.78
C ASN A 44 -11.38 2.93 7.99
N ASP A 45 -12.52 3.17 8.65
CA ASP A 45 -12.94 2.38 9.84
C ASP A 45 -13.18 0.90 9.54
N LYS A 46 -13.46 0.55 8.27
CA LYS A 46 -13.59 -0.83 7.79
C LYS A 46 -12.24 -1.46 7.42
N LYS A 47 -11.11 -0.80 7.72
CA LYS A 47 -9.74 -1.22 7.35
C LYS A 47 -9.52 -1.37 5.83
N MET A 48 -10.32 -0.67 5.02
CA MET A 48 -10.12 -0.64 3.58
C MET A 48 -9.06 0.41 3.22
N PRO A 49 -8.09 0.11 2.34
CA PRO A 49 -7.10 1.09 1.89
C PRO A 49 -7.75 2.16 1.01
N VAL A 50 -7.78 3.41 1.49
CA VAL A 50 -8.43 4.55 0.81
C VAL A 50 -7.44 5.59 0.31
N GLY A 51 -6.23 5.63 0.88
CA GLY A 51 -5.15 6.47 0.38
C GLY A 51 -3.76 5.92 0.73
N ILE A 52 -2.73 6.64 0.30
CA ILE A 52 -1.34 6.34 0.60
C ILE A 52 -0.57 7.64 0.89
N ILE A 53 0.37 7.60 1.81
CA ILE A 53 1.29 8.69 2.14
C ILE A 53 2.71 8.18 1.97
N SER A 54 3.56 8.97 1.33
CA SER A 54 5.00 8.77 1.25
C SER A 54 5.75 9.86 2.04
N ILE A 55 7.04 9.64 2.27
CA ILE A 55 7.92 10.66 2.86
C ILE A 55 7.94 11.97 2.05
N VAL A 56 7.73 11.90 0.73
CA VAL A 56 7.65 13.08 -0.14
C VAL A 56 6.37 13.86 0.12
N ASP A 57 5.25 13.20 0.39
CA ASP A 57 4.00 13.87 0.75
C ASP A 57 4.14 14.62 2.09
N ILE A 58 4.88 14.08 3.05
CA ILE A 58 5.23 14.79 4.30
C ILE A 58 6.06 16.04 3.98
N ASN A 59 7.07 15.93 3.13
CA ASN A 59 7.86 17.07 2.72
C ASN A 59 7.00 18.16 2.04
N ASP A 60 6.27 17.79 0.99
CA ASP A 60 5.65 18.74 0.06
C ASP A 60 4.28 19.26 0.52
N ARG A 61 3.53 18.44 1.27
CA ARG A 61 2.13 18.74 1.62
C ARG A 61 1.95 19.14 3.08
N LEU A 62 2.96 18.91 3.92
CA LEU A 62 2.99 19.30 5.33
C LEU A 62 4.09 20.33 5.60
N VAL A 63 5.37 19.95 5.46
CA VAL A 63 6.51 20.79 5.88
C VAL A 63 6.68 22.02 5.00
N ALA A 64 6.78 21.85 3.68
CA ALA A 64 6.93 22.94 2.72
C ALA A 64 5.76 23.93 2.74
N ARG A 65 4.61 23.52 3.29
CA ARG A 65 3.40 24.34 3.43
C ARG A 65 3.25 24.96 4.82
N GLY A 66 4.22 24.77 5.73
CA GLY A 66 4.18 25.32 7.08
C GLY A 66 3.00 24.82 7.94
N LYS A 67 2.46 23.64 7.64
CA LYS A 67 1.30 23.10 8.36
C LYS A 67 1.71 22.54 9.73
N ASN A 68 0.84 22.68 10.73
CA ASN A 68 1.07 22.08 12.05
C ASN A 68 0.86 20.55 11.99
N PRO A 69 1.89 19.73 12.30
CA PRO A 69 1.82 18.28 12.18
C PRO A 69 0.86 17.63 13.18
N ASN A 70 0.61 18.26 14.34
CA ASN A 70 -0.31 17.75 15.36
C ASN A 70 -1.80 18.00 15.01
N LYS A 71 -2.06 18.98 14.12
CA LYS A 71 -3.43 19.34 13.71
C LYS A 71 -3.80 18.79 12.34
N THR A 72 -2.81 18.63 11.46
CA THR A 72 -3.02 18.12 10.09
C THR A 72 -3.23 16.62 10.13
N LYS A 73 -4.26 16.13 9.45
CA LYS A 73 -4.65 14.73 9.43
C LYS A 73 -4.04 13.98 8.24
N ALA A 74 -3.92 12.67 8.37
CA ALA A 74 -3.45 11.79 7.29
C ALA A 74 -4.24 12.01 5.99
N LYS A 75 -5.57 12.15 6.09
CA LYS A 75 -6.44 12.42 4.93
C LYS A 75 -6.12 13.73 4.20
N ASP A 76 -5.50 14.71 4.86
CA ASP A 76 -5.20 16.03 4.29
C ASP A 76 -3.93 16.04 3.45
N ILE A 77 -3.09 14.99 3.58
CA ILE A 77 -1.81 14.87 2.86
C ILE A 77 -1.72 13.59 2.01
N MET A 78 -2.64 12.64 2.17
CA MET A 78 -2.63 11.41 1.39
C MET A 78 -2.93 11.65 -0.09
N THR A 79 -2.39 10.77 -0.93
CA THR A 79 -2.87 10.60 -2.30
C THR A 79 -4.07 9.65 -2.29
N TYR A 80 -5.16 10.06 -2.92
CA TYR A 80 -6.40 9.28 -3.04
C TYR A 80 -7.02 9.45 -4.44
N PRO A 81 -7.79 8.45 -4.93
CA PRO A 81 -7.94 7.11 -4.35
C PRO A 81 -6.66 6.28 -4.52
N VAL A 82 -6.58 5.13 -3.83
CA VAL A 82 -5.47 4.19 -4.08
C VAL A 82 -5.58 3.64 -5.51
N ASN A 83 -4.60 3.96 -6.36
CA ASN A 83 -4.65 3.63 -7.79
C ASN A 83 -4.72 2.13 -8.11
N ILE A 84 -4.18 1.28 -7.23
CA ILE A 84 -4.23 -0.18 -7.37
C ILE A 84 -4.42 -0.81 -6.00
N VAL A 85 -5.44 -1.66 -5.88
CA VAL A 85 -5.67 -2.59 -4.79
C VAL A 85 -5.88 -3.97 -5.42
N VAL A 86 -5.43 -5.03 -4.75
CA VAL A 86 -5.62 -6.42 -5.20
C VAL A 86 -6.23 -7.27 -4.09
N ASP A 87 -6.97 -8.31 -4.45
CA ASP A 87 -7.50 -9.31 -3.53
C ASP A 87 -6.60 -10.55 -3.48
N LEU A 88 -6.62 -11.28 -2.37
CA LEU A 88 -5.94 -12.57 -2.20
C LEU A 88 -6.25 -13.58 -3.31
N ASN A 89 -7.44 -13.48 -3.92
CA ASN A 89 -7.89 -14.41 -4.97
C ASN A 89 -7.66 -13.87 -6.39
N ASP A 90 -7.01 -12.71 -6.55
CA ASP A 90 -6.61 -12.20 -7.86
C ASP A 90 -5.52 -13.07 -8.49
N SER A 91 -5.47 -13.06 -9.82
CA SER A 91 -4.43 -13.75 -10.59
C SER A 91 -3.10 -13.03 -10.51
N ALA A 92 -2.04 -13.74 -10.14
CA ALA A 92 -0.71 -13.17 -10.02
C ALA A 92 -0.19 -12.55 -11.33
N ASP A 93 -0.45 -13.17 -12.48
CA ASP A 93 -0.04 -12.67 -13.80
C ASP A 93 -0.80 -11.41 -14.22
N GLU A 94 -2.10 -11.33 -13.93
CA GLU A 94 -2.90 -10.12 -14.18
C GLU A 94 -2.46 -8.96 -13.28
N VAL A 95 -2.11 -9.25 -12.02
CA VAL A 95 -1.55 -8.25 -11.10
C VAL A 95 -0.20 -7.72 -11.60
N LEU A 96 0.69 -8.58 -12.13
CA LEU A 96 1.94 -8.11 -12.74
C LEU A 96 1.70 -7.18 -13.94
N LYS A 97 0.78 -7.56 -14.85
CA LYS A 97 0.40 -6.70 -15.97
C LYS A 97 -0.15 -5.36 -15.48
N LYS A 98 -0.94 -5.36 -14.40
CA LYS A 98 -1.48 -4.15 -13.77
C LYS A 98 -0.39 -3.28 -13.14
N MET A 99 0.59 -3.88 -12.46
CA MET A 99 1.76 -3.18 -11.90
C MET A 99 2.50 -2.39 -12.99
N VAL A 100 2.83 -3.05 -14.10
CA VAL A 100 3.57 -2.43 -15.21
C VAL A 100 2.75 -1.33 -15.89
N ARG A 101 1.47 -1.59 -16.20
CA ARG A 101 0.59 -0.61 -16.88
C ARG A 101 0.36 0.67 -16.09
N LYS A 102 0.46 0.60 -14.76
CA LYS A 102 0.16 1.70 -13.84
C LYS A 102 1.40 2.25 -13.15
N ASP A 103 2.58 1.75 -13.50
CA ASP A 103 3.87 2.09 -12.91
C ASP A 103 3.84 2.12 -11.37
N ASN A 104 3.25 1.09 -10.77
CA ASN A 104 3.15 0.99 -9.32
C ASN A 104 3.40 -0.45 -8.86
N TYR A 105 4.45 -0.58 -8.04
CA TYR A 105 4.98 -1.86 -7.56
C TYR A 105 4.84 -2.04 -6.04
N TYR A 106 4.11 -1.14 -5.37
CA TYR A 106 3.82 -1.19 -3.94
C TYR A 106 2.31 -1.25 -3.74
N ILE A 107 1.77 -2.48 -3.79
CA ILE A 107 0.32 -2.70 -3.91
C ILE A 107 -0.23 -3.31 -2.61
N PRO A 108 -1.27 -2.72 -2.00
CA PRO A 108 -1.94 -3.30 -0.85
C PRO A 108 -2.73 -4.54 -1.30
N VAL A 109 -2.57 -5.62 -0.55
CA VAL A 109 -3.35 -6.85 -0.68
C VAL A 109 -4.50 -6.80 0.30
N THR A 110 -5.69 -7.18 -0.17
CA THR A 110 -6.91 -7.21 0.62
C THR A 110 -7.53 -8.61 0.62
N ASP A 111 -8.38 -8.86 1.60
CA ASP A 111 -9.32 -9.98 1.63
C ASP A 111 -10.70 -9.40 1.89
N LYS A 112 -11.58 -9.48 0.89
CA LYS A 112 -12.93 -8.89 0.96
C LYS A 112 -12.87 -7.40 1.33
N GLY A 113 -11.92 -6.68 0.74
CA GLY A 113 -11.71 -5.24 0.92
C GLY A 113 -10.92 -4.84 2.17
N VAL A 114 -10.69 -5.75 3.12
CA VAL A 114 -9.89 -5.48 4.32
C VAL A 114 -8.41 -5.68 4.01
N ILE A 115 -7.56 -4.69 4.32
CA ILE A 115 -6.12 -4.80 4.07
C ILE A 115 -5.50 -5.95 4.89
N LYS A 116 -4.67 -6.77 4.23
CA LYS A 116 -3.98 -7.93 4.82
C LYS A 116 -2.46 -7.86 4.71
N GLY A 117 -1.95 -7.11 3.75
CA GLY A 117 -0.52 -7.01 3.54
C GLY A 117 -0.17 -6.21 2.32
N LEU A 118 1.05 -6.40 1.86
CA LEU A 118 1.63 -5.78 0.69
C LEU A 118 2.17 -6.87 -0.24
N ILE A 119 2.00 -6.67 -1.54
CA ILE A 119 2.67 -7.49 -2.56
C ILE A 119 3.63 -6.63 -3.37
N THR A 120 4.79 -7.22 -3.71
CA THR A 120 5.82 -6.60 -4.54
C THR A 120 5.97 -7.37 -5.84
N TYR A 121 6.48 -6.71 -6.87
CA TYR A 121 6.83 -7.34 -8.14
C TYR A 121 7.73 -8.56 -7.93
N ALA A 122 8.78 -8.42 -7.12
CA ALA A 122 9.71 -9.49 -6.80
C ALA A 122 9.03 -10.69 -6.11
N GLY A 123 8.11 -10.43 -5.17
CA GLY A 123 7.37 -11.48 -4.46
C GLY A 123 6.49 -12.31 -5.41
N ILE A 124 5.89 -11.67 -6.42
CA ILE A 124 5.12 -12.38 -7.45
C ILE A 124 6.05 -13.13 -8.40
N MET A 125 7.10 -12.47 -8.91
CA MET A 125 8.04 -13.08 -9.85
C MET A 125 8.69 -14.34 -9.30
N LYS A 126 9.15 -14.30 -8.04
CA LYS A 126 9.72 -15.47 -7.33
C LYS A 126 8.77 -16.68 -7.33
N LYS A 127 7.46 -16.44 -7.32
CA LYS A 127 6.46 -17.51 -7.34
C LYS A 127 6.17 -18.05 -8.75
N LEU A 128 6.25 -17.19 -9.76
CA LEU A 128 5.95 -17.54 -11.16
C LEU A 128 7.15 -18.11 -11.93
N SER A 129 8.37 -17.79 -11.49
CA SER A 129 9.58 -18.34 -12.10
C SER A 129 9.61 -19.87 -11.98
N PRO A 130 9.93 -20.60 -13.07
CA PRO A 130 10.16 -22.04 -12.98
C PRO A 130 11.32 -22.32 -12.01
N LYS A 131 11.16 -23.37 -11.20
CA LYS A 131 12.27 -23.95 -10.45
C LYS A 131 13.11 -24.83 -11.37
#